data_AF-A0A101EKM2-F1
#
_entry.id   AF-A0A101EKM2-F1
#
_cell.length_a   1.000
_cell.length_b   1.000
_cell.length_c   1.000
_cell.angle_alpha   90.00
_cell.angle_beta   90.00
_cell.angle_gamma   90.00
#
_symmetry.space_group_name_H-M   'P 1'
#
loop_
_entity.id
_entity.type
_entity.pdbx_description
1 polymer ?
#
loop_
_entity_poly.entity_id
_entity_poly.type
_entity_poly.pdbx_seq_one_letter_code
_entity_poly.pdbx_strand_id
1 'polypeptide(L)'
;MGPPFAVGVDSAQDWIKPGVIIASMMKRVDVGVYRTVEMAVKGNWQGGIMELGLNEGGVGVSTIEDVREIFNSLPEDTKQQKLEELGLNSEEELFTKLEETRSQVPDWIWQAVSELESKIKSGEIEIPSALTSEQIEAIRNAETWQEMEELGKQW
;
A
#
# COMPACT_ATOMS: atom_id res chain seq x y z
N MET A 1 -1.03 -26.34 -6.74
CA MET A 1 -0.99 -24.91 -7.13
C MET A 1 -2.11 -24.21 -6.40
N GLY A 2 -1.80 -23.20 -5.58
CA GLY A 2 -2.82 -22.37 -4.92
C GLY A 2 -3.57 -21.49 -5.93
N PRO A 3 -4.64 -20.80 -5.52
CA PRO A 3 -5.28 -19.81 -6.37
C PRO A 3 -4.28 -18.70 -6.75
N PRO A 4 -4.44 -18.04 -7.91
CA PRO A 4 -3.67 -16.85 -8.21
C PRO A 4 -4.02 -15.77 -7.17
N PHE A 5 -3.01 -15.23 -6.50
CA PHE A 5 -3.17 -14.10 -5.60
C PHE A 5 -3.09 -12.78 -6.35
N ALA A 6 -3.72 -11.75 -5.79
CA ALA A 6 -3.65 -10.37 -6.26
C ALA A 6 -3.22 -9.45 -5.11
N VAL A 7 -2.65 -8.30 -5.49
CA VAL A 7 -2.33 -7.20 -4.56
C VAL A 7 -3.10 -5.97 -5.02
N GLY A 8 -3.91 -5.41 -4.13
CA GLY A 8 -4.65 -4.17 -4.38
C GLY A 8 -3.72 -2.96 -4.49
N VAL A 9 -4.22 -1.86 -5.03
CA VAL A 9 -3.46 -0.61 -5.15
C VAL A 9 -4.30 0.60 -4.72
N ASP A 10 -3.61 1.63 -4.25
CA ASP A 10 -4.11 2.90 -3.75
C ASP A 10 -4.89 2.82 -2.42
N SER A 11 -5.83 1.88 -2.28
CA SER A 11 -6.66 1.70 -1.07
C SER A 11 -6.53 0.29 -0.49
N ALA A 12 -6.96 0.09 0.76
CA ALA A 12 -7.03 -1.24 1.38
C ALA A 12 -8.21 -2.05 0.79
N GLN A 13 -7.96 -2.75 -0.32
CA GLN A 13 -8.97 -3.37 -1.18
C GLN A 13 -9.20 -4.86 -0.90
N ASP A 14 -8.59 -5.40 0.16
CA ASP A 14 -8.57 -6.82 0.47
C ASP A 14 -10.01 -7.39 0.57
N TRP A 15 -10.95 -6.60 1.11
CA TRP A 15 -12.38 -6.93 1.26
C TRP A 15 -13.14 -7.14 -0.07
N ILE A 16 -12.60 -6.70 -1.21
CA ILE A 16 -13.27 -6.82 -2.51
C ILE A 16 -13.35 -8.29 -2.93
N LYS A 17 -12.30 -9.07 -2.68
CA LYS A 17 -12.22 -10.49 -3.02
C LYS A 17 -11.37 -11.27 -2.01
N PRO A 18 -11.91 -11.57 -0.82
CA PRO A 18 -11.27 -12.44 0.15
C PRO A 18 -10.90 -13.79 -0.48
N GLY A 19 -9.78 -14.37 -0.06
CA GLY A 19 -9.21 -15.59 -0.66
C GLY A 19 -8.38 -15.35 -1.94
N VAL A 20 -8.34 -14.13 -2.46
CA VAL A 20 -7.56 -13.76 -3.66
C VAL A 20 -6.68 -12.53 -3.42
N ILE A 21 -7.25 -11.44 -2.89
CA ILE A 21 -6.48 -10.23 -2.59
C ILE A 21 -5.87 -10.40 -1.19
N ILE A 22 -4.53 -10.53 -1.12
CA ILE A 22 -3.81 -10.85 0.12
C ILE A 22 -3.34 -9.61 0.89
N ALA A 23 -3.13 -8.51 0.18
CA ALA A 23 -2.69 -7.22 0.70
C ALA A 23 -2.96 -6.16 -0.37
N SER A 24 -2.81 -4.90 0.00
CA SER A 24 -2.89 -3.77 -0.92
C SER A 24 -1.74 -2.81 -0.68
N MET A 25 -1.10 -2.32 -1.75
CA MET A 25 -0.19 -1.18 -1.67
C MET A 25 -1.01 0.10 -1.60
N MET A 26 -1.08 0.70 -0.42
CA MET A 26 -1.83 1.92 -0.18
C MET A 26 -1.07 3.15 -0.65
N LYS A 27 -1.81 4.12 -1.20
CA LYS A 27 -1.35 5.46 -1.54
C LYS A 27 -2.25 6.47 -0.86
N ARG A 28 -1.74 7.11 0.19
CA ARG A 28 -2.47 8.06 1.04
C ARG A 28 -2.59 9.43 0.39
N VAL A 29 -3.31 9.49 -0.73
CA VAL A 29 -3.63 10.75 -1.42
C VAL A 29 -4.42 11.68 -0.50
N ASP A 30 -5.25 11.12 0.37
CA ASP A 30 -5.95 11.83 1.45
C ASP A 30 -5.01 12.60 2.36
N VAL A 31 -3.86 12.04 2.75
CA VAL A 31 -2.83 12.72 3.55
C VAL A 31 -2.26 13.92 2.80
N GLY A 32 -1.93 13.77 1.52
CA GLY A 32 -1.43 14.86 0.68
C GLY A 32 -2.43 16.00 0.52
N VAL A 33 -3.70 15.67 0.28
CA VAL A 33 -4.80 16.65 0.19
C VAL A 33 -5.01 17.37 1.52
N TYR A 34 -5.15 16.60 2.61
CA TYR A 34 -5.38 17.15 3.94
C TYR A 34 -4.26 18.12 4.36
N ARG A 35 -2.99 17.70 4.26
CA ARG A 35 -1.84 18.54 4.62
C ARG A 35 -1.81 19.84 3.82
N THR A 36 -2.10 19.76 2.51
CA THR A 36 -2.11 20.94 1.64
C THR A 36 -3.20 21.93 2.04
N VAL A 37 -4.42 21.45 2.28
CA VAL A 37 -5.54 22.28 2.74
C VAL A 37 -5.25 22.87 4.12
N GLU A 38 -4.71 22.06 5.03
CA GLU A 38 -4.35 22.51 6.38
C GLU A 38 -3.31 23.64 6.34
N MET A 39 -2.27 23.54 5.51
CA MET A 39 -1.28 24.60 5.33
C MET A 39 -1.91 25.89 4.80
N ALA A 40 -2.83 25.79 3.84
CA ALA A 40 -3.53 26.95 3.29
C ALA A 40 -4.40 27.65 4.35
N VAL A 41 -5.18 26.87 5.11
CA VAL A 41 -6.03 27.39 6.20
C VAL A 41 -5.20 28.05 7.30
N LYS A 42 -4.05 27.47 7.65
CA LYS A 42 -3.14 28.02 8.67
C LYS A 42 -2.28 29.20 8.16
N GLY A 43 -2.36 29.55 6.87
CA GLY A 43 -1.56 30.63 6.28
C GLY A 43 -0.07 30.29 6.11
N ASN A 44 0.29 29.00 6.14
CA ASN A 44 1.67 28.50 6.07
C ASN A 44 2.00 27.80 4.73
N TRP A 45 1.14 27.95 3.73
CA TRP A 45 1.35 27.29 2.44
C TRP A 45 2.62 27.79 1.74
N GLN A 46 3.37 26.85 1.17
CA GLN A 46 4.55 27.11 0.35
C GLN A 46 4.47 26.29 -0.93
N GLY A 47 4.86 26.89 -2.05
CA GLY A 47 5.01 26.17 -3.32
C GLY A 47 6.25 25.27 -3.31
N GLY A 48 6.23 24.18 -4.09
CA GLY A 48 7.33 23.23 -4.19
C GLY A 48 6.84 21.80 -4.42
N ILE A 49 7.77 20.85 -4.30
CA ILE A 49 7.48 19.40 -4.35
C ILE A 49 7.32 18.90 -2.91
N MET A 50 6.22 18.21 -2.65
CA MET A 50 6.01 17.46 -1.41
C MET A 50 6.11 15.96 -1.75
N GLU A 51 7.19 15.34 -1.31
CA GLU A 51 7.38 13.90 -1.42
C GLU A 51 6.80 13.20 -0.18
N LEU A 52 6.05 12.13 -0.40
CA LEU A 52 5.34 11.39 0.65
C LEU A 52 5.60 9.89 0.48
N GLY A 53 6.65 9.41 1.14
CA GLY A 53 7.06 8.01 1.16
C GLY A 53 6.55 7.27 2.39
N LEU A 54 7.26 6.20 2.76
CA LEU A 54 6.96 5.37 3.94
C LEU A 54 7.13 6.17 5.24
N ASN A 55 8.11 7.07 5.31
CA ASN A 55 8.37 7.90 6.50
C ASN A 55 7.25 8.92 6.75
N GLU A 56 6.66 9.45 5.68
CA GLU A 56 5.59 10.45 5.76
C GLU A 56 4.21 9.82 5.93
N GLY A 57 4.09 8.49 5.86
CA GLY A 57 2.82 7.78 5.80
C GLY A 57 2.07 8.01 4.48
N GLY A 58 2.79 8.35 3.40
CA GLY A 58 2.23 8.57 2.07
C GLY A 58 1.92 7.27 1.33
N VAL A 59 2.65 6.20 1.65
CA VAL A 59 2.45 4.85 1.13
C VAL A 59 2.61 3.82 2.24
N GLY A 60 2.09 2.62 2.04
CA GLY A 60 2.23 1.51 2.99
C GLY A 60 1.55 0.22 2.49
N VAL A 61 1.82 -0.90 3.14
CA VAL A 61 1.11 -2.16 2.89
C VAL A 61 -0.12 -2.21 3.81
N SER A 62 -1.29 -2.61 3.29
CA SER A 62 -2.50 -2.70 4.10
C SER A 62 -2.37 -3.72 5.24
N THR A 63 -2.89 -3.32 6.39
CA THR A 63 -3.21 -4.17 7.55
C THR A 63 -4.70 -4.51 7.57
N ILE A 64 -5.11 -5.53 8.33
CA ILE A 64 -6.53 -5.84 8.53
C ILE A 64 -7.29 -4.64 9.12
N GLU A 65 -6.64 -3.82 9.94
CA GLU A 65 -7.27 -2.62 10.50
C GLU A 65 -7.52 -1.55 9.43
N ASP A 66 -6.61 -1.36 8.48
CA ASP A 66 -6.83 -0.45 7.35
C ASP A 66 -8.02 -0.93 6.49
N VAL A 67 -8.14 -2.25 6.28
CA VAL A 67 -9.30 -2.83 5.59
C VAL A 67 -10.59 -2.59 6.38
N ARG A 68 -10.52 -2.69 7.71
CA ARG A 68 -11.66 -2.43 8.60
C ARG A 68 -12.09 -0.97 8.55
N GLU A 69 -11.15 -0.03 8.59
CA GLU A 69 -11.43 1.40 8.50
C GLU A 69 -12.15 1.73 7.19
N ILE A 70 -11.62 1.30 6.05
CA ILE A 70 -12.24 1.61 4.76
C ILE A 70 -13.59 0.91 4.59
N PHE A 71 -13.73 -0.35 5.03
CA PHE A 71 -14.99 -1.07 4.94
C PHE A 71 -16.07 -0.40 5.80
N ASN A 72 -15.73 0.04 7.01
CA ASN A 72 -16.63 0.78 7.90
C ASN A 72 -17.03 2.16 7.38
N SER A 73 -16.22 2.75 6.50
CA SER A 73 -16.55 4.02 5.84
C SER A 73 -17.62 3.88 4.75
N LEU A 74 -17.92 2.66 4.31
CA LEU A 74 -18.91 2.40 3.27
C LEU A 74 -20.33 2.62 3.80
N PRO A 75 -21.26 3.06 2.92
CA PRO A 75 -22.69 3.06 3.24
C PRO A 75 -23.19 1.67 3.67
N GLU A 76 -24.12 1.62 4.62
CA GLU A 76 -24.61 0.37 5.20
C GLU A 76 -25.22 -0.57 4.15
N ASP A 77 -25.98 -0.03 3.20
CA ASP A 77 -26.54 -0.78 2.07
C ASP A 77 -25.45 -1.38 1.17
N THR A 78 -24.36 -0.65 0.94
CA THR A 78 -23.19 -1.14 0.19
C THR A 78 -22.49 -2.28 0.93
N LYS A 79 -22.34 -2.19 2.26
CA LYS A 79 -21.77 -3.27 3.07
C LYS A 79 -22.63 -4.54 3.01
N GLN A 80 -23.94 -4.41 3.18
CA GLN A 80 -24.87 -5.54 3.13
C GLN A 80 -24.86 -6.21 1.75
N GLN A 81 -24.95 -5.42 0.67
CA GLN A 81 -24.85 -5.96 -0.70
C GLN A 81 -23.53 -6.72 -0.89
N LYS A 82 -22.41 -6.17 -0.38
CA LYS A 82 -21.12 -6.82 -0.54
C LYS A 82 -21.03 -8.16 0.21
N LEU A 83 -21.57 -8.22 1.43
CA LEU A 83 -21.61 -9.46 2.20
C LEU A 83 -22.46 -10.52 1.50
N GLU A 84 -23.63 -10.14 0.98
CA GLU A 84 -24.50 -11.02 0.18
C GLU A 84 -23.79 -11.54 -1.07
N GLU A 85 -23.11 -10.67 -1.83
CA GLU A 85 -22.32 -11.03 -3.02
C GLU A 85 -21.21 -12.05 -2.69
N LEU A 86 -20.62 -11.95 -1.51
CA LEU A 86 -19.59 -12.86 -1.01
C LEU A 86 -20.17 -14.12 -0.35
N GLY A 87 -21.48 -14.19 -0.16
CA GLY A 87 -22.15 -15.29 0.55
C GLY A 87 -21.81 -15.33 2.05
N LEU A 88 -21.55 -14.17 2.65
CA LEU A 88 -21.20 -14.00 4.06
C LEU A 88 -22.39 -13.43 4.84
N ASN A 89 -22.55 -13.86 6.10
CA ASN A 89 -23.67 -13.45 6.94
C ASN A 89 -23.32 -12.28 7.87
N SER A 90 -22.04 -11.93 8.00
CA SER A 90 -21.58 -10.87 8.90
C SER A 90 -20.25 -10.28 8.48
N GLU A 91 -19.96 -9.07 8.97
CA GLU A 91 -18.65 -8.44 8.85
C GLU A 91 -17.55 -9.25 9.55
N GLU A 92 -17.88 -9.94 10.66
CA GLU A 92 -16.93 -10.80 11.38
C GLU A 92 -16.47 -11.98 10.53
N GLU A 93 -17.39 -12.62 9.77
CA GLU A 93 -17.04 -13.66 8.81
C GLU A 93 -16.11 -13.11 7.71
N LEU A 94 -16.35 -11.88 7.23
CA LEU A 94 -15.47 -11.22 6.27
C LEU A 94 -14.06 -11.04 6.82
N PHE A 95 -13.89 -10.45 8.00
CA PHE A 95 -12.55 -10.20 8.56
C PHE A 95 -11.84 -11.50 8.93
N THR A 96 -12.56 -12.50 9.43
CA THR A 96 -12.01 -13.86 9.63
C THR A 96 -11.49 -14.42 8.31
N LYS A 97 -12.24 -14.25 7.21
CA LYS A 97 -11.82 -14.73 5.89
C LYS A 97 -10.58 -14.01 5.37
N LEU A 98 -10.45 -12.72 5.64
CA LEU A 98 -9.26 -11.95 5.28
C LEU A 98 -8.03 -12.40 6.08
N GLU A 99 -8.18 -12.68 7.37
CA GLU A 99 -7.11 -13.25 8.20
C GLU A 99 -6.68 -14.64 7.69
N GLU A 100 -7.63 -15.52 7.39
CA GLU A 100 -7.36 -16.82 6.74
C GLU A 100 -6.67 -16.68 5.38
N THR A 101 -6.97 -15.60 4.65
CA THR A 101 -6.34 -15.35 3.35
C THR A 101 -4.88 -14.96 3.53
N ARG A 102 -4.59 -14.10 4.50
CA ARG A 102 -3.23 -13.65 4.82
C ARG A 102 -2.37 -14.75 5.44
N SER A 103 -2.96 -15.67 6.21
CA SER A 103 -2.23 -16.80 6.81
C SER A 103 -1.79 -17.86 5.78
N GLN A 104 -2.30 -17.81 4.54
CA GLN A 104 -1.77 -18.61 3.44
C GLN A 104 -0.40 -18.12 2.96
N VAL A 105 -0.04 -16.87 3.29
CA VAL A 105 1.29 -16.30 3.03
C VAL A 105 2.19 -16.64 4.23
N PRO A 106 3.33 -17.34 4.03
CA PRO A 106 4.23 -17.69 5.13
C PRO A 106 4.73 -16.48 5.92
N ASP A 107 4.86 -16.63 7.24
CA ASP A 107 5.28 -15.55 8.15
C ASP A 107 6.59 -14.87 7.74
N TRP A 108 7.54 -15.63 7.18
CA TRP A 108 8.82 -15.08 6.74
C TRP A 108 8.68 -14.04 5.62
N ILE A 109 7.62 -14.10 4.82
CA ILE A 109 7.32 -13.08 3.79
C ILE A 109 6.93 -11.78 4.48
N TRP A 110 6.05 -11.83 5.48
CA TRP A 110 5.63 -10.65 6.24
C TRP A 110 6.80 -10.04 7.02
N GLN A 111 7.68 -10.89 7.55
CA GLN A 111 8.93 -10.45 8.18
C GLN A 111 9.85 -9.76 7.18
N ALA A 112 10.04 -10.32 5.99
CA ALA A 112 10.86 -9.72 4.93
C ALA A 112 10.30 -8.37 4.45
N VAL A 113 8.97 -8.24 4.32
CA VAL A 113 8.31 -6.96 3.98
C VAL A 113 8.56 -5.93 5.09
N SER A 114 8.40 -6.33 6.35
CA SER A 114 8.62 -5.44 7.51
C SER A 114 10.09 -5.02 7.65
N GLU A 115 11.02 -5.93 7.36
CA GLU A 115 12.46 -5.65 7.33
C GLU A 115 12.79 -4.66 6.21
N LEU A 116 12.29 -4.88 5.00
CA LEU A 116 12.50 -3.99 3.86
C LEU A 116 11.93 -2.59 4.15
N GLU A 117 10.70 -2.50 4.67
CA GLU A 117 10.10 -1.22 5.08
C GLU A 117 10.99 -0.50 6.09
N SER A 118 11.51 -1.23 7.10
CA SER A 118 12.39 -0.65 8.12
C SER A 118 13.70 -0.11 7.52
N LYS A 119 14.30 -0.85 6.57
CA LYS A 119 15.52 -0.44 5.87
C LYS A 119 15.31 0.76 4.96
N ILE A 120 14.15 0.86 4.31
CA ILE A 120 13.81 2.05 3.52
C ILE A 120 13.60 3.26 4.44
N LYS A 121 12.86 3.09 5.54
CA LYS A 121 12.62 4.17 6.52
C LYS A 121 13.91 4.67 7.17
N SER A 122 14.86 3.78 7.45
CA SER A 122 16.17 4.14 8.02
C SER A 122 17.15 4.76 7.02
N GLY A 123 16.88 4.65 5.72
CA GLY A 123 17.81 5.03 4.65
C GLY A 123 18.93 4.01 4.43
N GLU A 124 18.85 2.80 5.00
CA GLU A 124 19.78 1.71 4.65
C GLU A 124 19.56 1.23 3.21
N ILE A 125 18.31 1.27 2.72
CA ILE A 125 17.95 1.04 1.33
C ILE A 125 17.31 2.31 0.77
N GLU A 126 17.89 2.85 -0.29
CA GLU A 126 17.32 3.98 -1.01
C GLU A 126 16.60 3.51 -2.27
N ILE A 127 15.37 3.97 -2.48
CA ILE A 127 14.61 3.66 -3.70
C ILE A 127 14.99 4.65 -4.79
N PRO A 128 15.47 4.19 -5.97
CA PRO A 128 15.94 5.09 -7.02
C PRO A 128 14.78 5.92 -7.61
N SER A 129 14.99 7.23 -7.71
CA SER A 129 14.01 8.16 -8.30
C SER A 129 14.39 8.48 -9.74
N ALA A 130 13.70 7.87 -10.71
CA ALA A 130 13.91 8.17 -12.13
C ALA A 130 12.88 9.18 -12.64
N LEU A 131 13.38 10.29 -13.20
CA LEU A 131 12.59 11.42 -13.69
C LEU A 131 12.65 11.57 -15.22
N THR A 132 13.52 10.83 -15.91
CA THR A 132 13.59 10.78 -17.37
C THR A 132 13.35 9.36 -17.92
N SER A 133 12.98 9.27 -19.20
CA SER A 133 12.81 7.99 -19.88
C SER A 133 14.09 7.16 -19.87
N GLU A 134 15.24 7.80 -20.06
CA GLU A 134 16.55 7.13 -20.04
C GLU A 134 16.87 6.55 -18.66
N GLN A 135 16.59 7.29 -17.59
CA GLN A 135 16.77 6.80 -16.21
C GLN A 135 15.82 5.61 -15.91
N ILE A 136 14.56 5.70 -16.35
CA ILE A 136 13.58 4.62 -16.19
C ILE A 136 14.05 3.36 -16.94
N GLU A 137 14.54 3.51 -18.17
CA GLU A 137 15.07 2.39 -18.96
C GLU A 137 16.32 1.78 -18.32
N ALA A 138 17.23 2.61 -17.79
CA ALA A 138 18.42 2.13 -17.09
C ALA A 138 18.04 1.26 -15.86
N ILE A 139 17.14 1.75 -14.99
CA ILE A 139 16.66 0.97 -13.83
C ILE A 139 16.01 -0.34 -14.28
N ARG A 140 15.17 -0.31 -15.33
CA ARG A 140 14.45 -1.50 -15.81
C ARG A 140 15.37 -2.56 -16.41
N ASN A 141 16.52 -2.15 -16.92
CA ASN A 141 17.52 -3.05 -17.51
C ASN A 141 18.51 -3.59 -16.48
N ALA A 142 18.52 -3.07 -15.24
CA ALA A 142 19.35 -3.58 -14.17
C ALA A 142 18.97 -5.02 -13.81
N GLU A 143 19.97 -5.87 -13.58
CA GLU A 143 19.77 -7.30 -13.28
C GLU A 143 19.48 -7.54 -11.80
N THR A 144 19.85 -6.59 -10.93
CA THR A 144 19.70 -6.70 -9.48
C THR A 144 19.17 -5.41 -8.87
N TRP A 145 18.54 -5.49 -7.70
CA TRP A 145 18.05 -4.29 -7.01
C TRP A 145 19.20 -3.42 -6.48
N GLN A 146 20.36 -4.00 -6.17
CA GLN A 146 21.56 -3.26 -5.77
C GLN A 146 22.09 -2.40 -6.92
N GLU A 147 22.03 -2.92 -8.15
CA GLU A 147 22.35 -2.15 -9.34
C GLU A 147 21.34 -1.02 -9.56
N MET A 148 20.04 -1.29 -9.35
CA MET A 148 19.01 -0.23 -9.39
C MET A 148 19.29 0.89 -8.37
N GLU A 149 19.70 0.52 -7.15
CA GLU A 149 20.06 1.48 -6.10
C GLU A 149 21.30 2.30 -6.49
N GLU A 150 22.37 1.66 -6.98
CA GLU A 150 23.59 2.34 -7.40
C GLU A 150 23.34 3.30 -8.58
N LEU A 151 22.47 2.91 -9.51
CA LEU A 151 22.02 3.80 -10.59
C LEU A 151 21.30 5.03 -10.03
N GLY A 152 20.38 4.84 -9.08
CA GLY A 152 19.65 5.95 -8.44
C GLY A 152 20.56 6.98 -7.75
N LYS A 153 21.74 6.57 -7.28
CA LYS A 153 22.72 7.47 -6.65
C LYS A 153 23.47 8.37 -7.65
N GLN A 154 23.37 8.08 -8.94
CA GLN A 154 24.12 8.80 -9.99
C GLN A 154 23.42 10.07 -10.50
N TRP A 155 22.17 10.33 -10.09
CA TRP A 155 21.38 11.47 -10.58
C TRP A 155 20.47 12.10 -9.53
#